data_AF-A0A966W1D6-F1
#
_entry.id   AF-A0A966W1D6-F1
#
_cell.length_a   1.000
_cell.length_b   1.000
_cell.length_c   1.000
_cell.angle_alpha   90.00
_cell.angle_beta   90.00
_cell.angle_gamma   90.00
#
_symmetry.space_group_name_H-M   'P 1'
#
loop_
_entity.id
_entity.type
_entity.pdbx_description
1 polymer ?
#
loop_
_entity_poly.entity_id
_entity_poly.type
_entity_poly.pdbx_seq_one_letter_code
_entity_poly.pdbx_strand_id
1 'polypeptide(L)' 'MLGLSGGELILIAVVALVLFGANKIPTFMKGLGQGIKEFKKASGDVQ' A
#
# COMPACT_ATOMS: atom_id res chain seq x y z
N MET A 1 13.99 -0.73 24.67
CA MET A 1 12.74 -0.19 24.09
C MET A 1 12.64 -0.74 22.69
N LEU A 2 11.56 -1.46 22.37
CA LEU A 2 11.25 -1.96 21.04
C LEU A 2 10.83 -0.78 20.14
N GLY A 3 11.79 0.09 19.87
CA GLY A 3 11.68 1.05 18.78
C GLY A 3 11.78 0.24 17.51
N LEU A 4 10.85 0.50 16.59
CA LEU A 4 10.75 -0.12 15.27
C LEU A 4 12.09 0.03 14.53
N SER A 5 13.00 -0.88 14.79
CA SER A 5 14.32 -0.90 14.19
C SER A 5 14.14 -1.31 12.74
N GLY A 6 14.99 -0.82 11.83
CA GLY A 6 14.88 -1.14 10.40
C GLY A 6 14.81 -2.65 10.12
N GLY A 7 15.37 -3.48 10.99
CA GLY A 7 15.30 -4.94 10.89
C GLY A 7 13.89 -5.51 11.11
N GLU A 8 13.12 -4.99 12.07
CA GLU A 8 11.75 -5.45 12.34
C GLU A 8 10.81 -5.11 11.18
N LEU A 9 10.97 -3.92 10.59
CA LEU A 9 10.22 -3.52 9.38
C LEU A 9 10.49 -4.44 8.20
N ILE A 10 11.74 -4.82 7.98
CA ILE A 10 12.12 -5.75 6.91
C ILE A 10 11.48 -7.11 7.15
N LEU A 11 11.50 -7.63 8.38
CA LEU A 11 10.86 -8.90 8.73
C LEU A 11 9.36 -8.88 8.42
N ILE A 12 8.66 -7.82 8.84
CA ILE A 12 7.22 -7.64 8.57
C ILE A 12 6.96 -7.55 7.06
N ALA A 13 7.78 -6.81 6.33
CA ALA A 13 7.66 -6.68 4.88
C ALA A 13 7.87 -8.02 4.17
N VAL A 14 8.82 -8.85 4.62
CA VAL A 14 9.06 -10.19 4.08
C VAL A 14 7.88 -11.11 4.37
N VAL A 15 7.35 -11.12 5.59
CA VAL A 15 6.15 -11.92 5.93
C VAL A 15 4.96 -11.48 5.09
N ALA A 16 4.73 -10.18 4.94
CA ALA A 16 3.68 -9.65 4.09
C ALA A 16 3.89 -10.06 2.61
N LEU A 17 5.12 -10.02 2.10
CA LEU A 17 5.43 -10.46 0.74
C LEU A 17 5.19 -11.96 0.52
N VAL A 18 5.42 -12.81 1.52
CA VAL A 18 5.14 -14.25 1.42
C VAL A 18 3.62 -14.50 1.41
N LEU A 19 2.86 -13.81 2.27
CA LEU A 19 1.41 -13.98 2.38
C LEU A 19 0.66 -13.44 1.15
N PHE A 20 1.04 -12.26 0.67
CA PHE A 20 0.35 -11.60 -0.43
C PHE A 20 0.99 -11.91 -1.80
N GLY A 21 2.28 -12.24 -1.83
CA GLY A 21 3.06 -12.36 -3.06
C GLY A 21 3.54 -11.00 -3.59
N ALA A 22 4.77 -10.95 -4.09
CA ALA A 22 5.39 -9.72 -4.62
C ALA A 22 4.58 -9.04 -5.75
N ASN A 23 3.75 -9.80 -6.47
CA ASN A 23 2.94 -9.30 -7.58
C ASN A 23 1.56 -8.75 -7.16
N LYS A 24 1.01 -9.16 -6.00
CA LYS A 24 -0.31 -8.65 -5.58
C LYS A 24 -0.23 -7.29 -4.91
N ILE A 25 0.83 -7.02 -4.15
CA ILE A 25 1.08 -5.70 -3.55
C ILE A 25 1.03 -4.55 -4.58
N PRO A 26 1.75 -4.60 -5.73
CA PRO A 26 1.68 -3.55 -6.74
C PRO A 26 0.32 -3.51 -7.46
N THR A 27 -0.35 -4.66 -7.64
CA THR A 27 -1.69 -4.71 -8.26
C THR A 27 -2.74 -4.05 -7.36
N PHE A 28 -2.68 -4.31 -6.05
CA PHE A 28 -3.53 -3.69 -5.05
C PHE A 28 -3.27 -2.18 -4.95
N MET A 29 -2.00 -1.76 -4.91
CA MET A 29 -1.63 -0.34 -4.94
C MET A 29 -2.12 0.37 -6.19
N LYS A 30 -2.04 -0.25 -7.37
CA LYS A 30 -2.57 0.31 -8.63
C LYS A 30 -4.09 0.51 -8.54
N GLY A 31 -4.82 -0.49 -8.05
CA GLY A 31 -6.28 -0.40 -7.85
C GLY A 31 -6.68 0.67 -6.83
N LEU A 32 -6.00 0.73 -5.68
CA LEU A 32 -6.22 1.78 -4.67
C LEU A 32 -5.87 3.16 -5.21
N GLY A 33 -4.76 3.31 -5.92
CA GLY A 33 -4.32 4.58 -6.50
C GLY A 33 -5.30 5.09 -7.56
N GLN A 34 -5.85 4.19 -8.38
CA GLN A 34 -6.92 4.53 -9.32
C GLN A 34 -8.19 4.97 -8.57
N GLY A 35 -8.62 4.22 -7.54
CA GLY A 35 -9.76 4.60 -6.72
C GLY A 35 -9.61 5.97 -6.04
N ILE A 36 -8.43 6.26 -5.47
CA ILE A 36 -8.12 7.57 -4.87
C ILE A 36 -8.10 8.66 -5.94
N LYS A 37 -7.58 8.39 -7.13
CA LYS A 37 -7.55 9.34 -8.24
C LYS A 37 -8.96 9.68 -8.73
N GLU A 38 -9.82 8.69 -8.92
CA GLU A 38 -11.22 8.89 -9.29
C GLU A 38 -11.99 9.59 -8.18
N PHE A 39 -11.75 9.24 -6.91
CA PHE A 39 -12.35 9.93 -5.76
C PHE A 39 -11.96 11.41 -5.73
N LYS A 40 -10.67 11.72 -5.88
CA LYS A 40 -10.19 13.11 -5.95
C LYS A 40 -10.74 13.87 -7.15
N LYS A 41 -10.88 13.21 -8.30
CA LYS A 41 -11.46 13.81 -9.50
C LYS A 41 -12.93 14.15 -9.27
N ALA A 42 -13.72 13.20 -8.78
CA ALA A 42 -15.13 13.41 -8.46
C ALA A 42 -15.33 14.47 -7.35
N SER A 43 -14.46 14.53 -6.35
CA SER A 43 -14.54 15.58 -5.31
C SER A 43 -14.01 16.94 -5.74
N GLY A 44 -13.05 16.99 -6.68
CA GLY A 44 -12.46 18.22 -7.19
C GLY A 44 -13.25 18.88 -8.33
N ASP A 45 -14.03 18.08 -9.06
CA ASP A 45 -14.94 18.50 -10.14
C ASP A 45 -16.33 18.91 -9.63
N VAL A 46 -16.56 18.83 -8.31
CA VAL A 46 -17.78 19.36 -7.63
C VAL A 46 -17.63 20.86 -7.32
N GLN A 47 -17.10 21.62 -8.28
CA GLN A 47 -17.16 23.09 -8.29
C GLN A 47 -18.13 23.57 -9.37
#